data_AF-A0A563EHE6-F1
#
_entry.id   AF-A0A563EHE6-F1
#
_cell.length_a   1.000
_cell.length_b   1.000
_cell.length_c   1.000
_cell.angle_alpha   90.00
_cell.angle_beta   90.00
_cell.angle_gamma   90.00
#
_symmetry.space_group_name_H-M   'P 1'
#
loop_
_entity.id
_entity.type
_entity.pdbx_description
1 polymer ?
#
loop_
_entity_poly.entity_id
_entity_poly.type
_entity_poly.pdbx_seq_one_letter_code
_entity_poly.pdbx_strand_id
1 'polypeptide(L)'
;MTVPDVPETVVRRFTDNGCEVTSVVNEPADAQQVLYGNVTRDGVLVGSYYPADRVRQSDWRIVTADGDHLCLGGHPVTAPYEGDAVFVLTTILTARESHEVERLLRDATRPPRR
;
A
#
# COMPACT_ATOMS: atom_id res chain seq x y z
N MET A 1 36.12 -12.20 -11.66
CA MET A 1 34.96 -12.67 -10.87
C MET A 1 34.20 -11.45 -10.43
N THR A 2 33.05 -11.16 -11.05
CA THR A 2 32.09 -10.18 -10.55
C THR A 2 31.44 -10.78 -9.30
N VAL A 3 31.47 -10.04 -8.20
CA VAL A 3 30.66 -10.39 -7.02
C VAL A 3 29.21 -10.35 -7.50
N PRO A 4 28.38 -11.40 -7.27
CA PRO A 4 26.97 -11.30 -7.58
C PRO A 4 26.40 -10.12 -6.80
N ASP A 5 25.76 -9.21 -7.51
CA ASP A 5 25.03 -8.08 -6.95
C ASP A 5 23.96 -8.67 -6.01
N VAL A 6 24.21 -8.61 -4.70
CA VAL A 6 23.25 -9.10 -3.72
C VAL A 6 22.09 -8.11 -3.74
N PRO A 7 20.84 -8.54 -3.97
CA PRO A 7 19.71 -7.63 -3.92
C PRO A 7 19.72 -6.85 -2.60
N GLU A 8 19.89 -5.53 -2.69
CA GLU A 8 19.90 -4.67 -1.51
C GLU A 8 18.44 -4.50 -1.06
N THR A 9 18.12 -5.01 0.12
CA THR A 9 16.82 -4.73 0.75
C THR A 9 16.93 -3.45 1.55
N VAL A 10 16.22 -2.42 1.12
CA VAL A 10 16.19 -1.11 1.78
C VAL A 10 14.83 -0.86 2.43
N VAL A 11 14.83 -0.05 3.49
CA VAL A 11 13.61 0.40 4.16
C VAL A 11 13.39 1.87 3.83
N ARG A 12 12.29 2.18 3.16
CA ARG A 12 11.87 3.56 2.86
C ARG A 12 10.86 4.02 3.91
N ARG A 13 11.06 5.21 4.46
CA ARG A 13 10.11 5.84 5.39
C ARG A 13 9.77 7.25 4.97
N PHE A 14 8.51 7.60 5.07
CA PHE A 14 8.02 8.97 4.91
C PHE A 14 6.72 9.17 5.69
N THR A 15 6.31 10.42 5.86
CA THR A 15 5.04 10.77 6.49
C THR A 15 4.05 11.23 5.42
N ASP A 16 2.82 10.75 5.52
CA ASP A 16 1.70 11.19 4.69
C ASP A 16 0.42 11.27 5.53
N ASN A 17 -0.31 12.40 5.44
CA ASN A 17 -1.55 12.66 6.20
C ASN A 17 -1.46 12.38 7.72
N GLY A 18 -0.29 12.64 8.33
CA GLY A 18 -0.04 12.38 9.75
C GLY A 18 0.16 10.90 10.09
N CYS A 19 0.33 10.04 9.08
CA CYS A 19 0.68 8.64 9.22
C CYS A 19 2.14 8.43 8.80
N GLU A 20 2.85 7.53 9.48
CA GLU A 20 4.16 7.05 9.04
C GLU A 20 3.96 5.86 8.10
N VAL A 21 4.52 5.98 6.89
CA VAL A 21 4.56 4.93 5.88
C VAL A 21 5.95 4.31 5.89
N THR A 22 6.04 3.01 6.13
CA THR A 22 7.29 2.23 6.08
C THR A 22 7.17 1.14 5.02
N SER A 23 7.99 1.22 3.97
CA SER A 23 8.01 0.24 2.87
C SER A 23 9.32 -0.54 2.86
N VAL A 24 9.24 -1.86 2.65
CA VAL A 24 10.41 -2.70 2.36
C VAL A 24 10.54 -2.81 0.85
N VAL A 25 11.70 -2.40 0.34
CA VAL A 25 12.00 -2.34 -1.09
C VAL A 25 13.19 -3.24 -1.38
N ASN A 26 13.08 -4.00 -2.46
CA ASN A 26 14.18 -4.73 -3.05
C ASN A 26 14.74 -3.91 -4.21
N GLU A 27 16.05 -3.65 -4.23
CA GLU A 27 16.73 -2.86 -5.26
C GLU A 27 17.76 -3.71 -6.03
N PRO A 28 17.33 -4.65 -6.89
CA PRO A 28 18.24 -5.32 -7.81
C PRO A 28 18.52 -4.40 -9.01
N ALA A 29 19.79 -4.07 -9.27
CA ALA A 29 20.25 -3.42 -10.50
C ALA A 29 19.39 -2.22 -10.96
N ASP A 30 19.18 -1.24 -10.08
CA ASP A 30 18.42 0.00 -10.30
C ASP A 30 16.90 -0.18 -10.55
N ALA A 31 16.35 -1.38 -10.38
CA ALA A 31 14.92 -1.65 -10.50
C ALA A 31 14.26 -1.79 -9.12
N GLN A 32 13.84 -0.68 -8.52
CA GLN A 32 13.17 -0.68 -7.21
C GLN A 32 11.82 -1.43 -7.25
N GLN A 33 11.71 -2.48 -6.45
CA GLN A 33 10.50 -3.28 -6.27
C GLN A 33 10.08 -3.26 -4.81
N VAL A 34 8.93 -2.66 -4.53
CA VAL A 34 8.37 -2.72 -3.18
C VAL A 34 7.82 -4.12 -2.93
N LEU A 35 8.19 -4.70 -1.79
CA LEU A 35 7.72 -6.01 -1.36
C LEU A 35 6.42 -5.90 -0.56
N TYR A 36 6.40 -4.95 0.37
CA TYR A 36 5.23 -4.57 1.17
C TYR A 36 5.51 -3.25 1.89
N GLY A 37 4.46 -2.62 2.41
CA GLY A 37 4.60 -1.52 3.35
C GLY A 37 3.53 -1.56 4.44
N ASN A 38 3.81 -0.83 5.52
CA ASN A 38 2.94 -0.67 6.66
C ASN A 38 2.67 0.82 6.87
N VAL A 39 1.46 1.14 7.32
CA VAL A 39 1.05 2.49 7.67
C VAL A 39 0.65 2.52 9.13
N THR A 40 1.27 3.41 9.90
CA THR A 40 0.94 3.64 11.30
C THR A 40 0.51 5.08 11.52
N ARG A 41 -0.35 5.32 12.52
CA ARG A 41 -0.75 6.65 12.97
C ARG A 41 -0.56 6.71 14.48
N ASP A 42 0.25 7.67 14.95
CA ASP A 42 0.59 7.81 16.36
C ASP A 42 1.10 6.50 17.00
N GLY A 43 1.85 5.69 16.23
CA GLY A 43 2.38 4.40 16.65
C GLY A 43 1.39 3.23 16.56
N VAL A 44 0.13 3.45 16.20
CA VAL A 44 -0.89 2.42 16.02
C VAL A 44 -0.95 1.98 14.56
N LEU A 45 -0.99 0.67 14.30
CA LEU A 45 -1.14 0.14 12.95
C LEU A 45 -2.49 0.53 12.36
N VAL A 46 -2.48 1.15 11.18
CA VAL A 46 -3.68 1.38 10.37
C VAL A 46 -3.90 0.21 9.41
N GLY A 47 -2.81 -0.27 8.81
CA GLY A 47 -2.83 -1.44 7.94
C GLY A 47 -1.53 -1.58 7.15
N SER A 48 -1.55 -2.55 6.24
CA SER A 48 -0.42 -2.93 5.40
C SER A 48 -0.86 -3.01 3.94
N TYR A 49 0.11 -2.95 3.03
CA TYR A 49 -0.13 -3.08 1.60
C TYR A 49 0.99 -3.88 0.92
N TYR A 50 0.66 -4.59 -0.16
CA TYR A 50 1.65 -5.33 -0.96
C TYR A 50 1.15 -5.55 -2.39
N PRO A 51 2.03 -5.65 -3.41
CA PRO A 51 1.61 -5.88 -4.78
C PRO A 51 1.19 -7.34 -4.97
N ALA A 52 0.02 -7.60 -5.55
CA ALA A 52 -0.36 -8.95 -5.95
C ALA A 52 0.45 -9.43 -7.16
N ASP A 53 0.75 -8.52 -8.10
CA ASP A 53 1.74 -8.75 -9.16
C ASP A 53 3.05 -8.05 -8.79
N ARG A 54 3.98 -8.82 -8.20
CA ARG A 54 5.29 -8.31 -7.78
C ARG A 54 6.18 -7.86 -8.93
N VAL A 55 6.00 -8.45 -10.12
CA VAL A 55 6.84 -8.14 -11.29
C VAL A 55 6.36 -6.84 -11.92
N ARG A 56 5.04 -6.67 -12.07
CA ARG A 56 4.45 -5.47 -12.66
C ARG A 56 4.26 -4.33 -11.66
N GLN A 57 4.43 -4.60 -10.36
CA GLN A 57 4.17 -3.66 -9.27
C GLN A 57 2.74 -3.09 -9.36
N SER A 58 1.77 -4.00 -9.54
CA SER A 58 0.35 -3.67 -9.73
C SER A 58 -0.58 -4.55 -8.88
N ASP A 59 -1.86 -4.20 -8.88
CA ASP A 59 -2.93 -4.91 -8.16
C ASP A 59 -2.63 -5.05 -6.66
N TRP A 60 -2.29 -3.91 -6.07
CA TRP A 60 -1.92 -3.78 -4.68
C TRP A 60 -3.06 -4.15 -3.75
N ARG A 61 -2.80 -5.10 -2.86
CA ARG A 61 -3.72 -5.55 -1.82
C ARG A 61 -3.51 -4.71 -0.58
N ILE A 62 -4.61 -4.43 0.09
CA ILE A 62 -4.63 -3.70 1.36
C ILE A 62 -5.12 -4.67 2.43
N VAL A 63 -4.42 -4.67 3.56
CA VAL A 63 -4.71 -5.47 4.75
C VAL A 63 -4.97 -4.52 5.90
N THR A 64 -6.08 -4.68 6.60
CA THR A 64 -6.45 -3.84 7.76
C THR A 64 -5.56 -4.18 8.95
N ALA A 65 -5.61 -3.35 9.99
CA ALA A 65 -4.90 -3.60 11.24
C ALA A 65 -5.27 -4.95 11.90
N ASP A 66 -6.46 -5.47 11.64
CA ASP A 66 -6.95 -6.76 12.14
C ASP A 66 -6.37 -7.96 11.36
N GLY A 67 -5.63 -7.72 10.27
CA GLY A 67 -5.04 -8.75 9.43
C GLY A 67 -5.92 -9.22 8.28
N ASP A 68 -7.09 -8.63 8.09
CA ASP A 68 -8.04 -8.98 7.04
C ASP A 68 -7.80 -8.18 5.76
N HIS A 69 -8.07 -8.78 4.61
CA HIS A 69 -8.11 -8.03 3.36
C HIS A 69 -9.22 -7.01 3.39
N LEU A 70 -8.88 -5.76 3.06
CA LEU A 70 -9.89 -4.73 2.89
C LEU A 70 -10.84 -5.14 1.76
N CYS A 71 -12.13 -5.24 2.06
CA CYS A 71 -13.16 -5.63 1.11
C CYS A 71 -14.26 -4.57 1.03
N LEU A 72 -14.79 -4.33 -0.16
CA LEU A 72 -15.96 -3.49 -0.39
C LEU A 72 -17.06 -4.33 -1.03
N GLY A 73 -18.20 -4.44 -0.37
CA GLY A 73 -19.32 -5.27 -0.85
C GLY A 73 -18.95 -6.74 -1.02
N GLY A 74 -18.03 -7.28 -0.20
CA GLY A 74 -17.55 -8.66 -0.28
C GLY A 74 -16.45 -8.90 -1.31
N HIS A 75 -16.03 -7.88 -2.05
CA HIS A 75 -14.93 -7.99 -3.02
C HIS A 75 -13.66 -7.34 -2.47
N PRO A 76 -12.49 -8.02 -2.53
CA PRO A 76 -11.24 -7.43 -2.12
C PRO A 76 -10.95 -6.13 -2.86
N VAL A 77 -10.59 -5.10 -2.12
CA VAL A 77 -10.14 -3.83 -2.65
C VAL A 77 -8.72 -4.02 -3.22
N THR A 78 -8.55 -3.61 -4.48
CA THR A 78 -7.26 -3.63 -5.17
C THR A 78 -6.92 -2.23 -5.65
N ALA A 79 -5.72 -1.78 -5.31
CA ALA A 79 -5.16 -0.51 -5.76
C ALA A 79 -4.30 -0.74 -7.02
N PRO A 80 -4.50 0.01 -8.11
CA PRO A 80 -3.67 -0.13 -9.31
C PRO A 80 -2.18 0.13 -9.05
N TYR A 81 -1.88 1.12 -8.20
CA TYR A 81 -0.51 1.55 -7.88
C TYR A 81 -0.25 1.60 -6.36
N GLU A 82 1.03 1.62 -5.97
CA GLU A 82 1.42 1.77 -4.56
C GLU A 82 0.78 2.99 -3.91
N GLY A 83 0.83 4.13 -4.61
CA GLY A 83 0.30 5.40 -4.11
C GLY A 83 -1.18 5.35 -3.78
N ASP A 84 -1.98 4.58 -4.54
CA ASP A 84 -3.41 4.41 -4.26
C ASP A 84 -3.63 3.61 -2.98
N ALA A 85 -2.82 2.57 -2.75
CA ALA A 85 -2.87 1.79 -1.51
C ALA A 85 -2.47 2.63 -0.29
N VAL A 86 -1.41 3.44 -0.43
CA VAL A 86 -0.99 4.39 0.61
C VAL A 86 -2.10 5.40 0.87
N PHE A 87 -2.68 6.02 -0.16
CA PHE A 87 -3.79 6.97 -0.01
C PHE A 87 -4.99 6.38 0.73
N VAL A 88 -5.39 5.15 0.40
CA VAL A 88 -6.48 4.45 1.10
C VAL A 88 -6.16 4.32 2.59
N LEU A 89 -4.94 3.92 2.95
CA LEU A 89 -4.54 3.75 4.35
C LEU A 89 -4.39 5.10 5.08
N THR A 90 -3.74 6.09 4.48
CA THR A 90 -3.37 7.34 5.17
C THR A 90 -4.49 8.36 5.21
N THR A 91 -5.44 8.28 4.27
CA THR A 91 -6.56 9.23 4.13
C THR A 91 -7.91 8.59 4.38
N ILE A 92 -8.20 7.47 3.71
CA ILE A 92 -9.58 6.94 3.69
C ILE A 92 -9.88 6.19 4.99
N LEU A 93 -9.05 5.23 5.39
CA LEU A 93 -9.28 4.45 6.61
C LEU A 93 -9.04 5.26 7.89
N THR A 94 -8.38 6.40 7.78
CA THR A 94 -8.13 7.34 8.88
C THR A 94 -9.14 8.49 8.93
N ALA A 95 -10.10 8.53 8.00
CA ALA A 95 -11.18 9.50 7.99
C ALA A 95 -12.14 9.25 9.16
N ARG A 96 -12.79 10.32 9.63
CA ARG A 96 -13.62 10.28 10.83
C ARG A 96 -15.02 9.69 10.62
N GLU A 97 -15.51 9.63 9.38
CA GLU A 97 -16.89 9.24 9.07
C GLU A 97 -17.00 8.05 8.11
N SER A 98 -17.63 6.94 8.55
CA SER A 98 -17.70 5.69 7.80
C SER A 98 -18.36 5.78 6.42
N HIS A 99 -19.39 6.63 6.25
CA HIS A 99 -20.05 6.81 4.94
C HIS A 99 -19.14 7.52 3.94
N GLU A 100 -18.31 8.44 4.41
CA GLU A 100 -17.30 9.10 3.59
C GLU A 100 -16.20 8.10 3.21
N VAL A 101 -15.79 7.23 4.15
CA VAL A 101 -14.84 6.13 3.88
C VAL A 101 -15.31 5.27 2.71
N GLU A 102 -16.56 4.78 2.74
CA GLU A 102 -17.07 3.94 1.64
C GLU A 102 -17.09 4.64 0.28
N ARG A 103 -17.49 5.93 0.26
CA ARG A 103 -17.51 6.72 -0.97
C ARG A 103 -16.10 6.91 -1.53
N LEU A 104 -15.15 7.30 -0.66
CA LEU A 104 -13.76 7.50 -1.05
C LEU A 104 -13.12 6.19 -1.52
N LEU A 105 -13.40 5.06 -0.84
CA LEU A 105 -12.91 3.74 -1.26
C LEU A 105 -13.36 3.40 -2.68
N ARG A 106 -14.64 3.66 -3.03
CA ARG A 106 -15.16 3.44 -4.38
C ARG A 106 -14.45 4.29 -5.43
N ASP A 107 -14.14 5.54 -5.11
CA ASP A 107 -13.51 6.45 -6.06
C ASP A 107 -12.01 6.14 -6.25
N ALA A 108 -11.29 5.86 -5.17
CA ALA A 108 -9.85 5.56 -5.20
C ALA A 108 -9.52 4.23 -5.90
N THR A 109 -10.46 3.29 -5.91
CA THR A 109 -10.24 1.93 -6.46
C THR A 109 -10.94 1.73 -7.80
N ARG A 110 -11.51 2.80 -8.35
CA ARG A 110 -12.14 2.77 -9.66
C ARG A 110 -11.06 2.55 -10.74
N PRO A 111 -11.28 1.63 -11.70
CA PRO A 111 -10.36 1.47 -12.81
C PRO A 111 -10.24 2.77 -13.63
N PRO A 112 -9.06 3.08 -14.19
CA PRO A 112 -8.85 4.30 -14.96
C PRO A 112 -9.80 4.34 -16.16
N ARG A 113 -10.45 5.49 -16.37
CA ARG A 113 -11.28 5.73 -17.56
C ARG A 113 -10.36 5.76 -18.79
N ARG A 114 -10.55 4.80 -19.71
CA ARG A 114 -9.92 4.79 -21.03
C ARG A 114 -10.43 5.90 -21.93
#